data_AF-A0A6G0RNV6-F1
#
_entry.id   AF-A0A6G0RNV6-F1
#
_cell.length_a   1.000
_cell.length_b   1.000
_cell.length_c   1.000
_cell.angle_alpha   90.00
_cell.angle_beta   90.00
_cell.angle_gamma   90.00
#
_symmetry.space_group_name_H-M   'P 1'
#
loop_
_entity.id
_entity.type
_entity.pdbx_description
1 polymer ?
#
loop_
_entity_poly.entity_id
_entity_poly.type
_entity_poly.pdbx_seq_one_letter_code
_entity_poly.pdbx_strand_id
1 'polypeptide(L)'
;MVSVTQATKVALALLALPELATQAASSTCQVTDSNACAIDSLTASSDDGSVLTYPGGDTRCAFDDYTDSVTTFESSSTYFFQVFPAANQDKKKLLVFFQGGGACVDKYTCDFALQCQLGASSLITTKASVTDTGIMNRTLDGNVFNDYNIVYLSYCMCDLFVGNKYLEPYESVYNQTLGNKQCLGRTKACT
;
A
#
# COMPACT_ATOMS: atom_id res chain seq x y z
N MET A 1 41.18 7.32 63.22
CA MET A 1 40.35 8.51 63.55
C MET A 1 40.09 9.29 62.27
N VAL A 2 38.85 9.78 62.11
CA VAL A 2 38.40 10.96 61.34
C VAL A 2 38.78 11.09 59.84
N SER A 3 37.72 11.34 59.06
CA SER A 3 37.61 11.56 57.61
C SER A 3 38.31 12.81 57.04
N VAL A 4 38.67 12.70 55.75
CA VAL A 4 38.72 13.75 54.71
C VAL A 4 38.53 13.02 53.34
N THR A 5 38.02 13.55 52.22
CA THR A 5 37.65 14.94 51.84
C THR A 5 36.26 14.98 51.14
N GLN A 6 36.13 15.53 49.92
CA GLN A 6 34.88 15.75 49.16
C GLN A 6 35.11 15.63 47.63
N ALA A 7 33.99 15.60 46.89
CA ALA A 7 33.81 16.00 45.48
C ALA A 7 34.38 15.01 44.40
N THR A 8 33.85 14.95 43.17
CA THR A 8 33.09 15.96 42.40
C THR A 8 32.03 15.33 41.47
N LYS A 9 31.02 16.11 41.09
CA LYS A 9 29.98 15.77 40.09
C LYS A 9 30.59 15.37 38.74
N VAL A 10 30.06 14.31 38.12
CA VAL A 10 30.06 14.14 36.65
C VAL A 10 28.66 13.69 36.25
N ALA A 11 27.91 14.57 35.58
CA ALA A 11 26.65 14.21 34.97
C ALA A 11 26.93 13.67 33.56
N LEU A 12 26.63 12.39 33.32
CA LEU A 12 26.58 11.87 31.95
C LEU A 12 25.30 12.37 31.29
N ALA A 13 25.41 13.45 30.52
CA ALA A 13 24.42 13.77 29.52
C ALA A 13 24.55 12.76 28.37
N LEU A 14 23.71 11.72 28.37
CA LEU A 14 23.58 10.87 27.19
C LEU A 14 22.98 11.72 26.06
N LEU A 15 23.80 11.98 25.03
CA LEU A 15 23.33 12.53 23.78
C LEU A 15 22.45 11.48 23.09
N ALA A 16 21.13 11.65 23.20
CA ALA A 16 20.18 10.95 22.37
C ALA A 16 20.30 11.46 20.93
N LEU A 17 21.18 10.81 20.15
CA LEU A 17 21.17 10.90 18.70
C LEU A 17 19.90 10.16 18.22
N PRO A 18 18.94 10.80 17.56
CA PRO A 18 17.90 10.08 16.84
C PRO A 18 18.58 9.32 15.68
N GLU A 19 18.33 8.03 15.60
CA GLU A 19 18.78 7.22 14.46
C GLU A 19 18.09 7.75 13.19
N LEU A 20 18.86 8.39 12.30
CA LEU A 20 18.46 8.51 10.90
C LEU A 20 18.56 7.11 10.28
N ALA A 21 17.51 6.33 10.46
CA ALA A 21 17.32 5.10 9.72
C ALA A 21 17.25 5.44 8.22
N THR A 22 18.27 5.07 7.46
CA THR A 22 18.24 5.05 6.00
C THR A 22 17.25 3.99 5.53
N GLN A 23 15.96 4.32 5.55
CA GLN A 23 14.95 3.60 4.79
C GLN A 23 15.11 3.95 3.32
N ALA A 24 15.21 2.96 2.45
CA ALA A 24 14.96 3.14 1.03
C ALA A 24 13.51 3.64 0.91
N ALA A 25 13.33 4.87 0.41
CA ALA A 25 12.17 5.67 0.75
C ALA A 25 10.92 5.27 -0.04
N SER A 26 10.21 4.25 0.44
CA SER A 26 8.76 4.16 0.28
C SER A 26 8.15 5.40 0.93
N SER A 27 7.80 6.38 0.11
CA SER A 27 7.12 7.55 0.62
C SER A 27 5.71 7.14 1.02
N THR A 28 5.36 7.36 2.29
CA THR A 28 4.06 6.99 2.85
C THR A 28 3.45 8.18 3.57
N CYS A 29 2.12 8.26 3.54
CA CYS A 29 1.37 9.22 4.33
C CYS A 29 0.17 8.53 4.99
N GLN A 30 0.02 8.70 6.30
CA GLN A 30 -1.12 8.23 7.07
C GLN A 30 -2.07 9.42 7.28
N VAL A 31 -3.33 9.25 6.89
CA VAL A 31 -4.38 10.24 7.17
C VAL A 31 -4.78 10.13 8.64
N THR A 32 -4.77 11.25 9.36
CA THR A 32 -5.13 11.35 10.77
C THR A 32 -5.88 12.66 11.03
N ASP A 33 -6.48 12.81 12.21
CA ASP A 33 -7.13 14.06 12.65
C ASP A 33 -6.23 15.30 12.56
N SER A 34 -4.90 15.11 12.60
CA SER A 34 -3.89 16.18 12.52
C SER A 34 -3.15 16.25 11.19
N ASN A 35 -3.31 15.27 10.30
CA ASN A 35 -2.63 15.21 9.01
C ASN A 35 -3.57 14.71 7.89
N ALA A 36 -3.98 15.62 7.01
CA ALA A 36 -4.82 15.30 5.86
C ALA A 36 -4.04 14.85 4.60
N CYS A 37 -2.73 14.58 4.71
CA CYS A 37 -1.85 14.26 3.57
C CYS A 37 -1.93 15.31 2.44
N ALA A 38 -1.83 16.59 2.81
CA ALA A 38 -1.92 17.71 1.89
C ALA A 38 -0.82 17.66 0.81
N ILE A 39 -1.18 17.93 -0.44
CA ILE A 39 -0.31 17.70 -1.61
C ILE A 39 1.05 18.42 -1.56
N ASP A 40 1.11 19.55 -0.85
CA ASP A 40 2.31 20.37 -0.61
C ASP A 40 3.22 19.88 0.53
N SER A 41 2.78 18.90 1.33
CA SER A 41 3.66 18.17 2.26
C SER A 41 4.11 16.81 1.72
N LEU A 42 3.65 16.39 0.54
CA LEU A 42 3.98 15.09 -0.04
C LEU A 42 5.30 15.12 -0.83
N THR A 43 6.29 14.37 -0.34
CA THR A 43 7.54 14.07 -1.06
C THR A 43 7.38 12.77 -1.83
N ALA A 44 7.40 12.78 -3.16
CA ALA A 44 7.29 11.55 -3.96
C ALA A 44 8.47 10.58 -3.73
N SER A 45 8.22 9.27 -3.80
CA SER A 45 9.27 8.25 -3.85
C SER A 45 10.08 8.35 -5.14
N SER A 46 11.39 8.06 -5.07
CA SER A 46 12.28 8.01 -6.23
C SER A 46 12.04 6.82 -7.15
N ASP A 47 11.39 5.74 -6.66
CA ASP A 47 11.26 4.48 -7.39
C ASP A 47 10.10 4.51 -8.40
N ASP A 48 8.95 5.05 -8.00
CA ASP A 48 7.70 5.04 -8.79
C ASP A 48 7.04 6.44 -8.94
N GLY A 49 7.59 7.46 -8.27
CA GLY A 49 7.04 8.83 -8.26
C GLY A 49 5.80 9.01 -7.38
N SER A 50 5.43 8.03 -6.55
CA SER A 50 4.23 8.04 -5.72
C SER A 50 4.48 8.28 -4.23
N VAL A 51 3.39 8.55 -3.52
CA VAL A 51 3.26 8.43 -2.06
C VAL A 51 2.14 7.45 -1.77
N LEU A 52 2.42 6.37 -1.04
CA LEU A 52 1.39 5.44 -0.58
C LEU A 52 0.58 6.13 0.52
N THR A 53 -0.66 6.48 0.23
CA THR A 53 -1.54 7.18 1.16
C THR A 53 -2.55 6.20 1.75
N TYR A 54 -2.51 6.10 3.07
CA TYR A 54 -3.33 5.22 3.87
C TYR A 54 -4.46 6.05 4.50
N PRO A 55 -5.73 5.83 4.11
CA PRO A 55 -6.85 6.64 4.59
C PRO A 55 -7.27 6.34 6.04
N GLY A 56 -6.83 5.21 6.60
CA GLY A 56 -7.19 4.79 7.96
C GLY A 56 -8.64 4.33 8.10
N GLY A 57 -9.11 4.18 9.34
CA GLY A 57 -10.40 3.57 9.64
C GLY A 57 -10.47 2.10 9.20
N ASP A 58 -11.68 1.61 8.91
CA ASP A 58 -11.92 0.21 8.55
C ASP A 58 -11.66 -0.10 7.05
N THR A 59 -10.91 0.75 6.33
CA THR A 59 -10.65 0.53 4.90
C THR A 59 -9.64 -0.61 4.69
N ARG A 60 -10.10 -1.69 4.06
CA ARG A 60 -9.29 -2.85 3.70
C ARG A 60 -9.52 -3.28 2.26
N CYS A 61 -8.52 -3.92 1.67
CA CYS A 61 -8.66 -4.73 0.47
C CYS A 61 -9.56 -5.95 0.76
N ALA A 62 -9.96 -6.65 -0.31
CA ALA A 62 -10.69 -7.91 -0.20
C ALA A 62 -9.87 -9.05 0.43
N PHE A 63 -8.57 -8.85 0.75
CA PHE A 63 -7.70 -9.89 1.31
C PHE A 63 -7.61 -9.81 2.83
N ASP A 64 -7.26 -10.94 3.43
CA ASP A 64 -6.62 -10.96 4.74
C ASP A 64 -5.08 -10.83 4.61
N ASP A 65 -4.44 -10.48 5.73
CA ASP A 65 -2.98 -10.57 5.85
C ASP A 65 -2.54 -12.04 5.75
N TYR A 66 -1.57 -12.31 4.88
CA TYR A 66 -1.02 -13.66 4.67
C TYR A 66 0.48 -13.59 4.43
N THR A 67 1.22 -14.57 4.96
CA THR A 67 2.62 -14.84 4.64
C THR A 67 2.73 -16.32 4.29
N ASP A 68 3.25 -16.63 3.11
CA ASP A 68 3.58 -18.00 2.74
C ASP A 68 4.88 -18.45 3.44
N SER A 69 4.87 -19.62 4.07
CA SER A 69 6.04 -20.19 4.75
C SER A 69 7.00 -20.95 3.80
N VAL A 70 6.63 -21.09 2.52
CA VAL A 70 7.38 -21.84 1.50
C VAL A 70 7.86 -20.92 0.37
N THR A 71 7.11 -19.87 0.05
CA THR A 71 7.50 -18.83 -0.91
C THR A 71 7.80 -17.50 -0.20
N THR A 72 8.08 -16.43 -0.95
CA THR A 72 8.25 -15.07 -0.42
C THR A 72 6.99 -14.23 -0.61
N PHE A 73 5.82 -14.85 -0.80
CA PHE A 73 4.57 -14.12 -1.00
C PHE A 73 4.00 -13.65 0.32
N GLU A 74 3.73 -12.34 0.40
CA GLU A 74 2.99 -11.72 1.48
C GLU A 74 1.87 -10.85 0.90
N SER A 75 0.71 -10.83 1.57
CA SER A 75 -0.38 -9.88 1.33
C SER A 75 -0.68 -9.10 2.61
N SER A 76 -1.07 -7.83 2.47
CA SER A 76 -1.72 -7.10 3.54
C SER A 76 -3.11 -6.64 3.12
N SER A 77 -4.06 -6.90 3.99
CA SER A 77 -5.43 -6.39 3.98
C SER A 77 -5.51 -4.87 4.01
N THR A 78 -4.48 -4.16 4.52
CA THR A 78 -4.51 -2.70 4.69
C THR A 78 -4.66 -1.98 3.35
N TYR A 79 -5.75 -1.23 3.17
CA TYR A 79 -5.95 -0.46 1.95
C TYR A 79 -5.03 0.76 1.88
N PHE A 80 -4.51 1.05 0.69
CA PHE A 80 -3.85 2.30 0.36
C PHE A 80 -4.20 2.71 -1.07
N PHE A 81 -4.00 3.99 -1.37
CA PHE A 81 -4.02 4.53 -2.72
C PHE A 81 -2.72 5.29 -3.01
N GLN A 82 -2.31 5.37 -4.27
CA GLN A 82 -1.09 6.07 -4.65
C GLN A 82 -1.41 7.52 -5.05
N VAL A 83 -0.71 8.47 -4.44
CA VAL A 83 -0.73 9.88 -4.88
C VAL A 83 0.55 10.16 -5.64
N PHE A 84 0.44 10.69 -6.85
CA PHE A 84 1.56 11.13 -7.68
C PHE A 84 1.51 12.67 -7.76
N PRO A 85 2.23 13.41 -6.90
CA PRO A 85 2.25 14.87 -6.95
C PRO A 85 2.74 15.36 -8.32
N ALA A 86 2.13 16.42 -8.84
CA ALA A 86 2.68 17.15 -9.97
C ALA A 86 4.00 17.82 -9.56
N ALA A 87 4.93 18.04 -10.49
CA ALA A 87 6.20 18.71 -10.19
C ALA A 87 6.03 20.11 -9.56
N ASN A 88 4.93 20.80 -9.92
CA ASN A 88 4.56 22.12 -9.38
C ASN A 88 3.52 22.06 -8.24
N GLN A 89 3.05 20.85 -7.87
CA GLN A 89 2.03 20.59 -6.85
C GLN A 89 0.76 21.49 -6.94
N ASP A 90 0.34 21.88 -8.16
CA ASP A 90 -0.80 22.81 -8.35
C ASP A 90 -2.12 22.18 -7.88
N LYS A 91 -2.68 22.75 -6.81
CA LYS A 91 -3.92 22.30 -6.16
C LYS A 91 -5.18 22.42 -7.05
N LYS A 92 -5.08 23.00 -8.25
CA LYS A 92 -6.19 23.17 -9.21
C LYS A 92 -6.35 22.02 -10.21
N LYS A 93 -5.34 21.15 -10.35
CA LYS A 93 -5.33 20.05 -11.33
C LYS A 93 -5.24 18.70 -10.63
N LEU A 94 -6.31 17.91 -10.77
CA LEU A 94 -6.47 16.59 -10.19
C LEU A 94 -7.03 15.61 -11.23
N LEU A 95 -6.38 14.47 -11.38
CA LEU A 95 -6.92 13.27 -12.02
C LEU A 95 -7.15 12.22 -10.93
N VAL A 96 -8.36 11.67 -10.87
CA VAL A 96 -8.63 10.47 -10.06
C VAL A 96 -8.77 9.29 -11.01
N PHE A 97 -7.89 8.31 -10.88
CA PHE A 97 -7.85 7.13 -11.73
C PHE A 97 -8.26 5.90 -10.91
N PHE A 98 -9.26 5.18 -11.41
CA PHE A 98 -9.75 3.94 -10.81
C PHE A 98 -9.14 2.77 -11.60
N GLN A 99 -8.35 1.94 -10.94
CA GLN A 99 -7.78 0.75 -11.58
C GLN A 99 -8.88 -0.25 -11.98
N GLY A 100 -8.76 -0.86 -13.16
CA GLY A 100 -9.61 -1.99 -13.55
C GLY A 100 -8.96 -3.35 -13.25
N GLY A 101 -9.77 -4.41 -13.12
CA GLY A 101 -9.25 -5.77 -12.94
C GLY A 101 -10.29 -6.88 -13.12
N GLY A 102 -11.39 -6.62 -13.83
CA GLY A 102 -12.58 -7.47 -13.77
C GLY A 102 -13.32 -7.32 -12.43
N ALA A 103 -14.12 -8.31 -12.06
CA ALA A 103 -14.82 -8.38 -10.78
C ALA A 103 -15.18 -9.83 -10.45
N CYS A 104 -15.51 -10.08 -9.19
CA CYS A 104 -16.16 -11.31 -8.76
C CYS A 104 -17.60 -11.01 -8.31
N VAL A 105 -18.48 -12.02 -8.35
CA VAL A 105 -19.93 -11.85 -8.13
C VAL A 105 -20.52 -12.90 -7.18
N ASP A 106 -19.76 -13.93 -6.84
CA ASP A 106 -20.12 -14.97 -5.89
C ASP A 106 -18.88 -15.54 -5.21
N LYS A 107 -19.08 -16.38 -4.19
CA LYS A 107 -17.99 -17.02 -3.43
C LYS A 107 -17.04 -17.89 -4.28
N TYR A 108 -17.44 -18.35 -5.47
CA TYR A 108 -16.58 -19.19 -6.31
C TYR A 108 -15.68 -18.36 -7.21
N THR A 109 -16.16 -17.18 -7.62
CA THR A 109 -15.40 -16.17 -8.38
C THR A 109 -14.56 -15.28 -7.46
N CYS A 110 -14.99 -15.05 -6.21
CA CYS A 110 -14.26 -14.34 -5.14
C CYS A 110 -13.41 -15.30 -4.28
N ASP A 111 -12.85 -16.37 -4.85
CA ASP A 111 -12.14 -17.40 -4.09
C ASP A 111 -10.65 -17.06 -3.88
N PHE A 112 -10.07 -17.49 -2.74
CA PHE A 112 -8.74 -17.07 -2.23
C PHE A 112 -7.60 -17.18 -3.24
N ALA A 113 -7.65 -18.14 -4.17
CA ALA A 113 -6.63 -18.29 -5.20
C ALA A 113 -6.48 -17.08 -6.13
N LEU A 114 -7.48 -16.19 -6.24
CA LEU A 114 -7.33 -14.93 -6.99
C LEU A 114 -6.30 -14.01 -6.32
N GLN A 115 -6.24 -13.94 -4.98
CA GLN A 115 -5.21 -13.21 -4.25
C GLN A 115 -3.85 -13.89 -4.32
N CYS A 116 -3.82 -15.23 -4.37
CA CYS A 116 -2.58 -15.95 -4.67
C CYS A 116 -2.01 -15.62 -6.07
N GLN A 117 -2.77 -15.02 -7.00
CA GLN A 117 -2.25 -14.48 -8.26
C GLN A 117 -1.54 -13.13 -8.10
N LEU A 118 -1.45 -12.55 -6.89
CA LEU A 118 -0.66 -11.35 -6.59
C LEU A 118 0.81 -11.69 -6.21
N GLY A 119 1.18 -12.97 -6.21
CA GLY A 119 2.53 -13.45 -5.86
C GLY A 119 3.61 -13.18 -6.91
N ALA A 120 4.77 -13.84 -6.74
CA ALA A 120 6.00 -13.56 -7.51
C ALA A 120 5.91 -13.72 -9.05
N SER A 121 4.83 -14.33 -9.57
CA SER A 121 4.52 -14.43 -11.00
C SER A 121 3.12 -13.87 -11.28
N SER A 122 2.85 -12.66 -10.79
CA SER A 122 1.52 -12.07 -10.86
C SER A 122 1.06 -11.73 -12.27
N LEU A 123 -0.23 -11.97 -12.52
CA LEU A 123 -0.94 -11.50 -13.73
C LEU A 123 -1.57 -10.10 -13.54
N ILE A 124 -1.64 -9.60 -12.30
CA ILE A 124 -2.33 -8.35 -11.93
C ILE A 124 -1.61 -7.66 -10.75
N THR A 125 -1.01 -6.50 -10.96
CA THR A 125 -0.41 -5.68 -9.89
C THR A 125 -1.44 -4.71 -9.30
N THR A 126 -1.41 -4.45 -7.99
CA THR A 126 -2.16 -3.34 -7.36
C THR A 126 -1.37 -2.03 -7.31
N LYS A 127 -0.10 -2.05 -7.74
CA LYS A 127 0.83 -0.90 -7.77
C LYS A 127 0.99 -0.34 -9.19
N ALA A 128 1.02 0.99 -9.29
CA ALA A 128 1.29 1.78 -10.49
C ALA A 128 2.56 2.67 -10.34
N SER A 129 3.00 3.28 -11.45
CA SER A 129 4.16 4.18 -11.57
C SER A 129 3.90 5.35 -12.53
N VAL A 130 4.58 6.49 -12.36
CA VAL A 130 4.58 7.61 -13.34
C VAL A 130 5.24 7.26 -14.68
N THR A 131 5.90 6.10 -14.76
CA THR A 131 6.51 5.55 -15.99
C THR A 131 5.62 4.51 -16.68
N ASP A 132 4.42 4.23 -16.15
CA ASP A 132 3.45 3.33 -16.78
C ASP A 132 2.99 3.86 -18.15
N THR A 133 2.17 3.10 -18.88
CA THR A 133 1.76 3.47 -20.25
C THR A 133 0.58 4.45 -20.31
N GLY A 134 0.37 5.06 -21.46
CA GLY A 134 -0.80 5.91 -21.73
C GLY A 134 -0.82 7.18 -20.89
N ILE A 135 -2.00 7.53 -20.34
CA ILE A 135 -2.23 8.80 -19.62
C ILE A 135 -1.43 8.95 -18.32
N MET A 136 -0.89 7.84 -17.79
CA MET A 136 -0.04 7.87 -16.59
C MET A 136 1.42 8.17 -16.92
N ASN A 137 1.82 7.99 -18.18
CA ASN A 137 3.20 8.22 -18.60
C ASN A 137 3.51 9.71 -18.65
N ARG A 138 4.25 10.22 -17.67
CA ARG A 138 4.63 11.65 -17.65
C ARG A 138 5.76 12.02 -18.61
N THR A 139 6.37 11.03 -19.28
CA THR A 139 7.45 11.25 -20.27
C THR A 139 6.94 11.39 -21.70
N LEU A 140 5.65 11.12 -21.96
CA LEU A 140 5.06 11.28 -23.28
C LEU A 140 4.77 12.75 -23.58
N ASP A 141 5.34 13.23 -24.69
CA ASP A 141 4.98 14.52 -25.26
C ASP A 141 3.50 14.49 -25.70
N GLY A 142 2.78 15.57 -25.41
CA GLY A 142 1.33 15.67 -25.63
C GLY A 142 0.42 14.98 -24.60
N ASN A 143 0.93 14.33 -23.55
CA ASN A 143 0.06 13.87 -22.45
C ASN A 143 -0.47 15.06 -21.64
N VAL A 144 -1.78 15.31 -21.76
CA VAL A 144 -2.48 16.46 -21.14
C VAL A 144 -2.53 16.41 -19.60
N PHE A 145 -2.15 15.28 -18.98
CA PHE A 145 -2.14 15.10 -17.53
C PHE A 145 -0.73 15.24 -16.90
N ASN A 146 0.30 15.62 -17.68
CA ASN A 146 1.68 15.73 -17.20
C ASN A 146 1.86 16.67 -15.99
N ASP A 147 1.04 17.72 -15.87
CA ASP A 147 1.06 18.67 -14.76
C ASP A 147 -0.10 18.51 -13.75
N TYR A 148 -0.83 17.39 -13.82
CA TYR A 148 -1.91 17.05 -12.87
C TYR A 148 -1.34 16.26 -11.70
N ASN A 149 -1.85 16.53 -10.49
CA ASN A 149 -1.72 15.56 -9.40
C ASN A 149 -2.62 14.37 -9.74
N ILE A 150 -2.11 13.14 -9.56
CA ILE A 150 -2.87 11.93 -9.88
C ILE A 150 -3.12 11.17 -8.58
N VAL A 151 -4.37 10.83 -8.31
CA VAL A 151 -4.78 9.90 -7.26
C VAL A 151 -5.16 8.59 -7.94
N TYR A 152 -4.35 7.56 -7.74
CA TYR A 152 -4.58 6.22 -8.28
C TYR A 152 -5.17 5.33 -7.19
N LEU A 153 -6.42 4.93 -7.40
CA LEU A 153 -7.15 4.02 -6.53
C LEU A 153 -6.86 2.59 -7.00
N SER A 154 -5.96 1.94 -6.26
CA SER A 154 -5.56 0.55 -6.46
C SER A 154 -6.74 -0.38 -6.30
N TYR A 155 -6.98 -1.26 -7.26
CA TYR A 155 -8.16 -2.12 -7.27
C TYR A 155 -7.84 -3.46 -6.63
N CYS A 156 -8.18 -3.58 -5.35
CA CYS A 156 -7.98 -4.77 -4.54
C CYS A 156 -9.27 -5.30 -3.88
N MET A 157 -10.44 -4.77 -4.26
CA MET A 157 -11.74 -5.06 -3.65
C MET A 157 -12.63 -6.00 -4.49
N CYS A 158 -12.26 -6.26 -5.76
CA CYS A 158 -12.97 -7.17 -6.68
C CYS A 158 -14.46 -6.83 -6.96
N ASP A 159 -14.90 -5.62 -6.62
CA ASP A 159 -16.29 -5.16 -6.50
C ASP A 159 -16.68 -3.99 -7.45
N LEU A 160 -15.82 -3.64 -8.41
CA LEU A 160 -15.96 -2.45 -9.28
C LEU A 160 -16.08 -1.09 -8.53
N PHE A 161 -15.58 -0.98 -7.29
CA PHE A 161 -15.74 0.19 -6.41
C PHE A 161 -17.20 0.51 -6.06
N VAL A 162 -18.12 -0.47 -6.09
CA VAL A 162 -19.53 -0.31 -5.68
C VAL A 162 -19.90 -1.08 -4.42
N GLY A 163 -18.96 -1.81 -3.81
CA GLY A 163 -19.16 -2.56 -2.58
C GLY A 163 -19.32 -1.67 -1.35
N ASN A 164 -20.23 -2.07 -0.46
CA ASN A 164 -20.47 -1.41 0.83
C ASN A 164 -20.74 -2.40 1.97
N LYS A 165 -20.33 -3.67 1.79
CA LYS A 165 -20.68 -4.79 2.66
C LYS A 165 -19.47 -5.67 2.92
N TYR A 166 -19.20 -5.95 4.19
CA TYR A 166 -18.28 -7.00 4.61
C TYR A 166 -18.92 -8.39 4.42
N LEU A 167 -18.15 -9.34 3.90
CA LEU A 167 -18.48 -10.76 3.77
C LEU A 167 -17.48 -11.58 4.57
N GLU A 168 -17.92 -12.70 5.14
CA GLU A 168 -17.01 -13.61 5.83
C GLU A 168 -16.14 -14.42 4.83
N PRO A 169 -14.88 -14.73 5.18
CA PRO A 169 -13.97 -15.51 4.34
C PRO A 169 -14.52 -16.87 3.84
N TYR A 170 -14.20 -17.22 2.58
CA TYR A 170 -14.53 -18.50 1.95
C TYR A 170 -13.36 -19.11 1.12
N GLU A 171 -12.90 -20.32 1.47
CA GLU A 171 -11.99 -21.13 0.63
C GLU A 171 -12.82 -22.13 -0.21
N SER A 172 -12.62 -22.17 -1.53
CA SER A 172 -13.30 -23.16 -2.38
C SER A 172 -12.63 -24.54 -2.38
N VAL A 173 -13.45 -25.58 -2.55
CA VAL A 173 -13.01 -26.97 -2.73
C VAL A 173 -12.19 -27.17 -4.03
N TYR A 174 -12.26 -26.23 -4.97
CA TYR A 174 -11.48 -26.30 -6.21
C TYR A 174 -10.00 -26.03 -5.95
N ASN A 175 -9.64 -25.10 -5.05
CA ASN A 175 -8.24 -24.83 -4.70
C ASN A 175 -7.56 -26.05 -4.09
N GLN A 176 -8.26 -26.75 -3.22
CA GLN A 176 -7.82 -28.00 -2.62
C GLN A 176 -7.55 -29.09 -3.67
N THR A 177 -8.30 -29.08 -4.77
CA THR A 177 -8.19 -30.04 -5.88
C THR A 177 -7.13 -29.64 -6.91
N LEU A 178 -6.97 -28.35 -7.20
CA LEU A 178 -6.04 -27.80 -8.20
C LEU A 178 -4.57 -27.80 -7.75
N GLY A 179 -4.29 -28.08 -6.48
CA GLY A 179 -2.93 -28.25 -5.99
C GLY A 179 -2.12 -26.93 -5.91
N ASN A 180 -2.79 -25.77 -5.86
CA ASN A 180 -2.17 -24.45 -5.68
C ASN A 180 -1.56 -24.34 -4.27
N LYS A 181 -0.36 -24.92 -4.07
CA LYS A 181 0.28 -25.12 -2.76
C LYS A 181 0.34 -23.86 -1.89
N GLN A 182 0.56 -22.70 -2.49
CA GLN A 182 0.57 -21.38 -1.83
C GLN A 182 -0.75 -21.02 -1.12
N CYS A 183 -1.88 -21.65 -1.52
CA CYS A 183 -3.22 -21.42 -0.99
C CYS A 183 -3.80 -22.64 -0.23
N LEU A 184 -3.16 -23.82 -0.25
CA LEU A 184 -3.76 -25.07 0.26
C LEU A 184 -3.91 -25.06 1.79
N GLY A 185 -5.14 -25.33 2.28
CA GLY A 185 -5.39 -25.56 3.70
C GLY A 185 -5.40 -24.27 4.51
N ARG A 186 -5.93 -23.18 3.91
CA ARG A 186 -5.99 -21.85 4.52
C ARG A 186 -7.45 -21.46 4.77
N THR A 187 -7.82 -21.35 6.05
CA THR A 187 -9.19 -21.03 6.49
C THR A 187 -9.54 -19.54 6.42
N LYS A 188 -8.92 -18.79 5.49
CA LYS A 188 -9.00 -17.33 5.32
C LYS A 188 -8.90 -17.00 3.83
N ALA A 189 -9.54 -15.93 3.38
CA ALA A 189 -9.94 -15.83 1.97
C ALA A 189 -10.06 -14.41 1.42
N CYS A 190 -10.41 -14.32 0.12
CA CYS A 190 -10.99 -13.10 -0.40
C CYS A 190 -12.42 -12.88 0.13
N THR A 191 -12.81 -11.61 0.19
CA THR A 191 -14.16 -11.12 0.53
C THR A 191 -14.72 -10.29 -0.62
#